data_AF-A0A259K068-F1
#
_entry.id   AF-A0A259K068-F1
#
_cell.length_a   1.000
_cell.length_b   1.000
_cell.length_c   1.000
_cell.angle_alpha   90.00
_cell.angle_beta   90.00
_cell.angle_gamma   90.00
#
_symmetry.space_group_name_H-M   'P 1'
#
loop_
_entity.id
_entity.type
_entity.pdbx_description
1 polymer ?
#
loop_
_entity_poly.entity_id
_entity_poly.type
_entity_poly.pdbx_seq_one_letter_code
_entity_poly.pdbx_strand_id
1 'polypeptide(L)'
;MTIAPISSGPARAPERNELREAAQAFEAIFVRRLLAAARDSSLAGETPFSGPGLEQFTAMRDEHVADIAAKSRGFGLADQIERQLSAMVRQQGG
;
A
#
# COMPACT_ATOMS: atom_id res chain seq x y z
N MET A 1 17.28 0.54 -17.65
CA MET A 1 16.11 0.00 -16.94
C MET A 1 15.19 -0.61 -17.99
N THR A 2 15.26 -1.92 -18.17
CA THR A 2 14.51 -2.64 -19.22
C THR A 2 13.14 -3.01 -18.67
N ILE A 3 12.09 -2.48 -19.27
CA ILE A 3 10.72 -2.81 -18.93
C ILE A 3 10.39 -4.09 -19.71
N ALA A 4 10.22 -5.22 -19.02
CA ALA A 4 9.88 -6.49 -19.64
C ALA A 4 8.46 -6.42 -20.25
N PRO A 5 8.21 -7.08 -21.39
CA PRO A 5 6.90 -7.09 -22.02
C PRO A 5 5.92 -7.92 -21.17
N ILE A 6 4.79 -7.32 -20.82
CA ILE A 6 3.65 -8.03 -20.21
C ILE A 6 3.07 -9.01 -21.24
N SER A 7 3.01 -10.30 -20.89
CA SER A 7 2.56 -11.36 -21.79
C SER A 7 1.03 -11.44 -21.80
N SER A 8 0.42 -11.32 -22.98
CA SER A 8 -1.03 -11.38 -23.19
C SER A 8 -1.53 -12.82 -23.11
N GLY A 9 -1.94 -13.25 -21.92
CA GLY A 9 -2.59 -14.54 -21.65
C GLY A 9 -3.32 -14.49 -20.30
N PRO A 10 -4.09 -15.54 -19.92
CA PRO A 10 -4.63 -15.61 -18.57
C PRO A 10 -3.47 -15.48 -17.59
N ALA A 11 -3.53 -14.46 -16.72
CA ALA A 11 -2.46 -14.12 -15.80
C ALA A 11 -1.90 -15.39 -15.15
N ARG A 12 -0.66 -15.72 -15.47
CA ARG A 12 0.00 -16.92 -14.95
C ARG A 12 0.12 -16.74 -13.44
N ALA A 13 0.07 -17.84 -12.68
CA ALA A 13 0.22 -17.80 -11.21
C ALA A 13 1.33 -16.87 -10.68
N PRO A 14 2.54 -16.76 -11.30
CA PRO A 14 3.54 -15.76 -10.91
C PRO A 14 3.09 -14.30 -11.09
N GLU A 15 2.48 -13.94 -12.23
CA GLU A 15 2.01 -12.57 -12.50
C GLU A 15 0.92 -12.15 -11.50
N ARG A 16 0.06 -13.10 -11.09
CA ARG A 16 -0.95 -12.84 -10.05
C ARG A 16 -0.31 -12.55 -8.69
N ASN A 17 0.79 -13.24 -8.36
CA ASN A 17 1.50 -13.01 -7.11
C ASN A 17 2.23 -11.65 -7.13
N GLU A 18 2.84 -11.28 -8.25
CA GLU A 18 3.47 -9.97 -8.41
C GLU A 18 2.44 -8.82 -8.32
N LEU A 19 1.26 -8.99 -8.94
CA LEU A 19 0.15 -8.04 -8.82
C LEU A 19 -0.36 -7.92 -7.37
N ARG A 20 -0.39 -9.04 -6.63
CA ARG A 20 -0.76 -9.05 -5.22
C ARG A 20 0.23 -8.24 -4.38
N GLU A 21 1.52 -8.52 -4.53
CA GLU A 21 2.59 -7.85 -3.77
C GLU A 21 2.60 -6.35 -4.06
N ALA A 22 2.46 -5.96 -5.33
CA ALA A 22 2.34 -4.57 -5.73
C ALA A 22 1.11 -3.90 -5.08
N ALA A 23 -0.05 -4.56 -5.11
CA ALA A 23 -1.27 -4.04 -4.51
C ALA A 23 -1.16 -3.86 -2.98
N GLN A 24 -0.49 -4.78 -2.28
CA GLN A 24 -0.20 -4.65 -0.85
C GLN A 24 0.75 -3.49 -0.56
N ALA A 25 1.78 -3.28 -1.37
CA ALA A 25 2.67 -2.13 -1.22
C ALA A 25 1.93 -0.80 -1.39
N PHE A 26 0.98 -0.72 -2.34
CA PHE A 26 0.11 0.45 -2.49
C PHE A 26 -0.82 0.67 -1.30
N GLU A 27 -1.44 -0.39 -0.78
CA GLU A 27 -2.27 -0.30 0.43
C GLU A 27 -1.45 0.20 1.62
N ALA A 28 -0.23 -0.28 1.80
CA ALA A 28 0.67 0.21 2.86
C ALA A 28 0.98 1.72 2.71
N ILE A 29 1.27 2.20 1.50
CA ILE A 29 1.47 3.64 1.23
C ILE A 29 0.23 4.44 1.64
N PHE A 30 -0.97 3.95 1.29
CA PHE A 30 -2.22 4.61 1.60
C PHE A 30 -2.47 4.66 3.11
N VAL A 31 -2.24 3.55 3.82
CA VAL A 31 -2.38 3.48 5.28
C VAL A 31 -1.41 4.44 5.96
N ARG A 32 -0.14 4.51 5.52
CA ARG A 32 0.80 5.51 6.05
C ARG A 32 0.31 6.94 5.87
N ARG A 33 -0.27 7.27 4.70
CA ARG A 33 -0.85 8.59 4.44
C ARG A 33 -2.10 8.87 5.28
N LEU A 34 -2.95 7.87 5.51
CA LEU A 34 -4.09 7.97 6.40
C LEU A 34 -3.65 8.25 7.84
N LEU A 35 -2.67 7.49 8.35
CA LEU A 35 -2.07 7.72 9.67
C LEU A 35 -1.37 9.08 9.76
N ALA A 36 -0.79 9.58 8.67
CA ALA A 36 -0.24 10.93 8.58
C ALA A 36 -1.35 11.97 8.74
N ALA A 37 -2.39 11.92 7.91
CA ALA A 37 -3.50 12.87 7.97
C ALA A 37 -4.26 12.81 9.30
N ALA A 38 -4.43 11.63 9.89
CA ALA A 38 -5.08 11.48 11.19
C ALA A 38 -4.33 12.20 12.32
N ARG A 39 -2.98 12.25 12.28
CA ARG A 39 -2.19 13.00 13.28
C ARG A 39 -2.23 14.50 13.05
N ASP A 40 -2.22 14.91 11.79
CA ASP A 40 -2.25 16.32 11.36
C ASP A 40 -3.60 16.96 11.73
N SER A 41 -4.67 16.17 11.61
CA SER A 41 -6.03 16.53 12.06
C SER A 41 -6.27 16.32 13.55
N SER A 42 -5.49 15.46 14.22
CA SER A 42 -5.54 15.38 15.68
C SER A 42 -5.05 16.73 16.21
N LEU A 43 -5.87 17.34 17.06
CA LEU A 43 -5.52 18.54 17.80
C LEU A 43 -4.33 18.23 18.72
N ALA A 44 -3.13 18.12 18.16
CA ALA A 44 -1.85 18.25 18.86
C ALA A 44 -1.65 19.72 19.29
N GLY A 45 -2.72 20.35 19.76
CA GLY A 45 -2.64 21.51 20.61
C GLY A 45 -1.84 21.09 21.82
N GLU A 46 -0.64 21.64 21.91
CA GLU A 46 0.11 21.78 23.16
C GLU A 46 0.66 20.49 23.79
N THR A 47 1.17 19.54 23.01
CA THR A 47 2.11 18.55 23.57
C THR A 47 3.55 19.06 23.46
N PRO A 48 4.25 19.38 24.56
CA PRO A 48 5.65 19.83 24.56
C PRO A 48 6.65 18.72 24.14
N PHE A 49 6.16 17.52 23.84
CA PHE A 49 6.92 16.41 23.30
C PHE A 49 7.00 16.51 21.78
N SER A 50 7.73 17.49 21.28
CA SER A 50 8.12 17.60 19.87
C SER A 50 9.64 17.42 19.76
N GLY A 51 10.11 16.51 18.92
CA GLY A 51 11.55 16.33 18.69
C GLY A 51 11.89 15.27 17.64
N PRO A 52 13.07 15.35 17.01
CA PRO A 52 13.45 14.48 15.88
C PRO A 52 13.39 12.99 16.19
N GLY A 53 13.66 12.59 17.43
CA GLY A 53 13.58 11.19 17.86
C GLY A 53 12.15 10.65 17.90
N LEU A 54 11.18 11.48 18.32
CA LEU A 54 9.78 11.09 18.33
C LEU A 54 9.21 11.00 16.92
N GLU A 55 9.61 11.92 16.02
CA GLU A 55 9.24 11.88 14.61
C GLU A 55 9.72 10.58 13.95
N GLN A 56 11.00 10.22 14.15
CA GLN A 56 11.57 9.00 13.61
C GLN A 56 10.88 7.74 14.17
N PHE A 57 10.64 7.69 15.49
CA PHE A 57 9.91 6.58 16.10
C PHE A 57 8.50 6.45 15.53
N THR A 58 7.81 7.58 15.36
CA THR A 58 6.45 7.59 14.81
C THR A 58 6.45 7.10 13.37
N ALA A 59 7.39 7.55 12.53
CA ALA A 59 7.54 7.08 11.16
C ALA A 59 7.78 5.56 11.10
N MET A 60 8.68 5.03 11.95
CA MET A 60 8.92 3.58 12.03
C MET A 60 7.69 2.80 12.49
N ARG A 61 6.95 3.33 13.48
CA ARG A 61 5.71 2.74 13.97
C ARG A 61 4.66 2.68 12.86
N ASP A 62 4.47 3.78 12.14
CA ASP A 62 3.46 3.85 11.10
C ASP A 62 3.80 2.94 9.92
N GLU A 63 5.09 2.79 9.58
CA GLU A 63 5.56 1.80 8.61
C GLU A 63 5.18 0.37 9.04
N HIS A 64 5.44 0.01 10.29
CA HIS A 64 5.07 -1.31 10.80
C HIS A 64 3.56 -1.54 10.84
N VAL A 65 2.78 -0.55 11.27
CA VAL A 65 1.32 -0.64 11.27
C VAL A 65 0.78 -0.81 9.85
N ALA A 66 1.32 -0.07 8.88
CA ALA A 66 0.91 -0.16 7.49
C ALA A 66 1.26 -1.51 6.86
N ASP A 67 2.45 -2.06 7.13
CA ASP A 67 2.85 -3.39 6.67
C ASP A 67 1.92 -4.49 7.21
N ILE A 68 1.62 -4.45 8.52
CA ILE A 68 0.69 -5.40 9.13
C ILE A 68 -0.70 -5.25 8.52
N ALA A 69 -1.21 -4.03 8.39
CA ALA A 69 -2.54 -3.77 7.82
C ALA A 69 -2.66 -4.30 6.38
N ALA A 70 -1.63 -4.07 5.55
CA ALA A 70 -1.61 -4.54 4.16
C ALA A 70 -1.53 -6.08 4.05
N LYS A 71 -0.74 -6.73 4.93
CA LYS A 71 -0.63 -8.19 4.97
C LYS A 71 -1.89 -8.87 5.50
N SER A 72 -2.55 -8.26 6.48
CA SER A 72 -3.76 -8.78 7.10
C SER A 72 -5.04 -8.52 6.28
N ARG A 73 -4.94 -7.86 5.10
CA ARG A 73 -6.10 -7.37 4.34
C ARG A 73 -7.01 -6.44 5.16
N GLY A 74 -6.42 -5.63 6.05
CA GLY A 74 -7.15 -4.85 7.04
C GLY A 74 -8.12 -3.83 6.43
N PHE A 75 -7.83 -3.30 5.24
CA PHE A 75 -8.68 -2.33 4.54
C PHE A 75 -9.26 -2.84 3.23
N GLY A 76 -8.81 -4.01 2.75
CA GLY A 76 -9.31 -4.65 1.52
C GLY A 76 -8.99 -3.87 0.22
N LEU A 77 -8.17 -2.83 0.29
CA LEU A 77 -7.78 -2.00 -0.85
C LEU A 77 -6.88 -2.79 -1.81
N ALA A 78 -5.94 -3.56 -1.28
CA ALA A 78 -5.09 -4.42 -2.09
C ALA A 78 -5.90 -5.43 -2.92
N ASP A 79 -6.99 -5.97 -2.35
CA ASP A 79 -7.87 -6.91 -3.06
C ASP A 79 -8.69 -6.21 -4.17
N GLN A 80 -9.13 -4.97 -3.95
CA GLN A 80 -9.83 -4.20 -4.99
C GLN A 80 -8.88 -3.87 -6.16
N ILE A 81 -7.66 -3.41 -5.84
CA ILE A 81 -6.64 -3.07 -6.82
C ILE A 81 -6.25 -4.31 -7.65
N GLU A 82 -6.01 -5.45 -6.99
CA GLU A 82 -5.72 -6.71 -7.69
C GLU A 82 -6.85 -7.09 -8.67
N ARG A 83 -8.12 -6.99 -8.23
CA ARG A 83 -9.27 -7.29 -9.10
C ARG A 83 -9.36 -6.36 -10.30
N GLN A 84 -9.19 -5.06 -10.10
CA GLN A 84 -9.25 -4.06 -11.18
C GLN A 84 -8.10 -4.24 -12.18
N LEU A 85 -6.87 -4.42 -11.69
CA LEU A 85 -5.70 -4.66 -12.54
C LEU A 85 -5.82 -5.98 -13.31
N SER A 86 -6.25 -7.06 -12.63
CA SER A 86 -6.47 -8.35 -13.29
C SER A 86 -7.54 -8.27 -14.38
N ALA A 87 -8.60 -7.46 -14.16
CA ALA A 87 -9.63 -7.23 -15.18
C ALA A 87 -9.10 -6.42 -16.35
N MET A 88 -8.28 -5.40 -16.10
CA MET A 88 -7.68 -4.56 -17.15
C MET A 88 -6.69 -5.34 -18.02
N VAL A 89 -5.84 -6.18 -17.41
CA VAL A 89 -4.91 -7.06 -18.15
C VAL A 89 -5.67 -8.04 -19.04
N ARG A 90 -6.83 -8.55 -18.58
CA ARG A 90 -7.70 -9.39 -19.42
C ARG A 90 -8.36 -8.61 -20.58
N GLN A 91 -8.69 -7.35 -20.39
CA GLN A 91 -9.42 -6.53 -21.37
C GLN A 91 -8.51 -5.96 -22.48
N GLN A 92 -7.22 -5.74 -22.20
CA GLN A 92 -6.23 -5.33 -23.22
C GLN A 92 -5.73 -6.50 -24.10
N GLY A 93 -6.18 -7.73 -23.83
CA GLY A 93 -5.87 -8.94 -24.60
C GLY A 93 -6.96 -9.38 -25.59
N GLY A 94 -7.91 -8.49 -25.94
CA GLY A 94 -8.89 -8.69 -27.02
C GLY A 94 -8.61 -7.77 -28.19
#